data_AF-A0A8B6DJQ3-F1
#
_entry.id   AF-A0A8B6DJQ3-F1
#
_cell.length_a   1.000
_cell.length_b   1.000
_cell.length_c   1.000
_cell.angle_alpha   90.00
_cell.angle_beta   90.00
_cell.angle_gamma   90.00
#
_symmetry.space_group_name_H-M   'P 1'
#
loop_
_entity.id
_entity.type
_entity.pdbx_description
1 polymer ?
#
loop_
_entity_poly.entity_id
_entity_poly.type
_entity_poly.pdbx_seq_one_letter_code
_entity_poly.pdbx_strand_id
1 'polypeptide(L)'
;MTICAICLEHLEQPVCCIPCGHLYCNQCISDWRNGHNSRCPECREPFTTVQSIYLDTESIRGLIVERIRLNDSVNELTATIENLRQNPSNEDQKVLEFEEMKDNFERAEAICQSLQIQN
;
A
#
# COMPACT_ATOMS: atom_id res chain seq x y z
N MET A 1 7.93 8.40 -12.07
CA MET A 1 9.16 8.98 -12.65
C MET A 1 9.15 8.63 -14.13
N THR A 2 8.62 9.51 -14.98
CA THR A 2 8.45 9.31 -16.44
C THR A 2 9.36 10.23 -17.26
N ILE A 3 10.43 10.71 -16.61
CA ILE A 3 11.41 11.64 -17.17
C ILE A 3 12.73 10.90 -17.29
N CYS A 4 13.39 11.01 -18.44
CA CYS A 4 14.71 10.47 -18.70
C CYS A 4 15.77 11.31 -17.98
N ALA A 5 16.60 10.72 -17.13
CA ALA A 5 17.64 11.47 -16.42
C ALA A 5 18.82 11.92 -17.32
N ILE A 6 18.87 11.49 -18.59
CA ILE A 6 19.90 11.90 -19.56
C ILE A 6 19.47 13.17 -20.31
N CYS A 7 18.31 13.15 -20.98
CA CYS A 7 17.82 14.30 -21.75
C CYS A 7 16.92 15.25 -20.95
N LEU A 8 16.48 14.85 -19.75
CA LEU A 8 15.55 15.60 -18.89
C LEU A 8 14.16 15.81 -19.49
N GLU A 9 13.83 15.05 -20.55
CA GLU A 9 12.52 15.06 -21.20
C GLU A 9 11.70 13.81 -20.84
N HIS A 10 10.45 13.76 -21.28
CA HIS A 10 9.61 12.58 -21.12
C HIS A 10 10.21 11.36 -21.81
N LEU A 11 10.07 10.21 -21.16
CA LEU A 11 10.49 8.93 -21.70
C LEU A 11 9.72 8.61 -23.00
N GLU A 12 10.43 8.53 -24.12
CA GLU A 12 9.87 8.10 -25.40
C GLU A 12 9.72 6.58 -25.45
N GLN A 13 8.59 6.10 -25.98
CA GLN A 13 8.33 4.67 -26.13
C GLN A 13 9.00 4.10 -27.39
N PRO A 14 9.65 2.93 -27.31
CA PRO A 14 9.86 2.13 -26.11
C PRO A 14 10.96 2.68 -25.20
N VAL A 15 10.78 2.49 -23.90
CA VAL A 15 11.79 2.85 -22.90
C VAL A 15 12.80 1.74 -22.74
N CYS A 16 14.03 2.08 -22.36
CA CYS A 16 15.05 1.09 -22.04
C CYS A 16 15.27 1.02 -20.53
N CYS A 17 15.12 -0.18 -19.98
CA CYS A 17 15.47 -0.52 -18.61
C CYS A 17 16.82 -1.23 -18.58
N ILE A 18 17.67 -0.84 -17.65
CA ILE A 18 18.95 -1.51 -17.37
C ILE A 18 18.82 -2.32 -16.06
N PRO A 19 19.71 -3.30 -15.77
CA PRO A 19 19.54 -4.25 -14.68
C PRO A 19 19.35 -3.64 -13.28
N CYS A 20 19.82 -2.41 -13.04
CA CYS A 20 19.60 -1.71 -11.78
C CYS A 20 18.16 -1.13 -11.64
N GLY A 21 17.31 -1.25 -12.65
CA GLY A 21 15.91 -0.80 -12.66
C GLY A 21 15.67 0.64 -13.12
N HIS A 22 16.72 1.39 -13.45
CA HIS A 22 16.56 2.76 -13.99
C HIS A 22 16.16 2.74 -15.47
N LEU A 23 15.40 3.75 -15.88
CA LEU A 23 14.73 3.83 -17.17
C LEU A 23 15.19 5.07 -17.94
N TYR A 24 15.45 4.89 -19.24
CA TYR A 24 15.92 5.96 -20.13
C TYR A 24 15.23 5.86 -21.49
N CYS A 25 15.24 6.94 -22.26
CA CYS A 25 14.90 6.87 -23.68
C CYS A 25 15.85 5.90 -24.39
N ASN A 26 15.34 5.16 -25.37
CA ASN A 26 16.14 4.17 -26.11
C ASN A 26 17.41 4.80 -26.70
N GLN A 27 17.28 5.96 -27.33
CA GLN A 27 18.39 6.68 -27.94
C GLN A 27 19.41 7.13 -26.88
N CYS A 28 18.93 7.72 -25.78
CA CYS A 28 19.79 8.27 -24.73
C CYS A 28 20.73 7.22 -24.10
N ILE A 29 20.20 6.06 -23.72
CA ILE A 29 21.03 5.01 -23.09
C ILE A 29 21.92 4.30 -24.10
N SER A 30 21.48 4.22 -25.36
CA SER A 30 22.29 3.66 -26.45
C SER A 30 23.52 4.53 -26.72
N ASP A 31 23.32 5.85 -26.82
CA ASP A 31 24.42 6.81 -27.03
C ASP A 31 25.38 6.85 -25.84
N TRP A 32 24.84 6.80 -24.62
CA TRP A 32 25.64 6.70 -23.40
C TRP A 32 26.56 5.48 -23.40
N ARG A 33 26.01 4.31 -23.75
CA ARG A 33 26.78 3.07 -23.84
C ARG A 33 27.83 3.12 -24.95
N ASN A 34 27.49 3.67 -26.11
CA ASN A 34 28.39 3.82 -27.25
C ASN A 34 29.57 4.76 -26.96
N GLY A 35 29.38 5.72 -26.04
CA GLY A 35 30.44 6.54 -25.46
C GLY A 35 31.40 5.80 -24.52
N HIS A 36 31.42 4.46 -24.54
CA HIS A 36 32.21 3.58 -23.68
C HIS A 36 31.86 3.69 -22.19
N ASN A 37 30.62 4.09 -21.88
CA ASN A 37 30.14 4.19 -20.50
C ASN A 37 29.13 3.07 -20.20
N SER A 38 29.63 1.95 -19.66
CA SER A 38 28.81 0.80 -19.26
C SER A 38 28.30 0.91 -17.82
N ARG A 39 28.09 2.12 -17.31
CA ARG A 39 27.62 2.38 -15.94
C ARG A 39 26.36 3.22 -15.97
N CYS A 40 25.39 2.88 -15.12
CA CYS A 40 24.14 3.61 -14.98
C CYS A 40 24.39 5.12 -14.73
N PRO A 41 23.76 6.04 -15.50
CA PRO A 41 23.86 7.48 -15.25
C PRO A 41 23.49 7.91 -13.83
N GLU A 42 22.55 7.23 -13.18
CA GLU A 42 22.03 7.61 -11.86
C GLU A 42 22.78 6.95 -10.71
N CYS A 43 22.85 5.62 -10.69
CA CYS A 43 23.45 4.87 -9.57
C CYS A 43 24.87 4.34 -9.85
N ARG A 44 25.38 4.51 -11.08
CA ARG A 44 26.73 4.06 -11.50
C ARG A 44 26.97 2.55 -11.41
N GLU A 45 25.92 1.75 -11.26
CA GLU A 45 26.01 0.29 -11.37
C GLU A 45 26.43 -0.11 -12.79
N PRO A 46 27.38 -1.05 -12.96
CA PRO A 46 27.76 -1.53 -14.27
C PRO A 46 26.60 -2.29 -14.90
N PHE A 47 26.42 -2.14 -16.21
CA PHE A 47 25.44 -2.90 -16.98
C PHE A 47 26.01 -3.33 -18.33
N THR A 48 25.62 -4.52 -18.77
CA THR A 48 26.02 -5.08 -20.07
C THR A 48 24.83 -5.27 -21.00
N THR A 49 23.62 -5.30 -20.45
CA THR A 49 22.37 -5.49 -21.18
C THR A 49 21.46 -4.29 -21.00
N VAL A 50 20.64 -4.05 -22.02
CA VAL A 50 19.54 -3.09 -22.00
C VAL A 50 18.30 -3.82 -22.49
N GLN A 51 17.17 -3.61 -21.83
CA GLN A 51 15.90 -4.23 -22.20
C GLN A 51 14.92 -3.14 -22.65
N SER A 52 14.39 -3.30 -23.87
CA SER A 52 13.31 -2.46 -24.38
C SER A 52 11.99 -2.90 -23.74
N ILE A 53 11.26 -1.95 -23.14
CA ILE A 53 9.99 -2.18 -22.46
C ILE A 53 8.98 -1.16 -22.99
N TYR A 54 7.74 -1.60 -23.19
CA TYR A 54 6.62 -0.71 -23.44
C TYR A 54 5.85 -0.50 -22.14
N LEU A 55 5.74 0.76 -21.72
CA LEU A 55 4.95 1.12 -20.55
C LEU A 55 3.60 1.63 -21.02
N ASP A 56 2.54 0.89 -20.73
CA ASP A 56 1.16 1.34 -20.95
C ASP A 56 0.75 2.30 -19.82
N THR A 57 1.19 3.55 -19.95
CA THR A 57 0.94 4.60 -18.96
C THR A 57 -0.53 4.95 -18.85
N GLU A 58 -1.32 4.78 -19.92
CA GLU A 58 -2.75 5.10 -19.91
C GLU A 58 -3.55 4.07 -19.13
N SER A 59 -3.31 2.77 -19.34
CA SER A 59 -3.95 1.72 -18.55
C SER A 59 -3.56 1.83 -17.07
N ILE A 60 -2.27 2.07 -16.78
CA ILE A 60 -1.80 2.27 -15.40
C ILE A 60 -2.47 3.50 -14.78
N ARG A 61 -2.63 4.60 -15.52
CA ARG A 61 -3.31 5.81 -15.02
C ARG A 61 -4.75 5.53 -14.63
N GLY A 62 -5.50 4.79 -15.45
CA GLY A 62 -6.87 4.40 -15.13
C GLY A 62 -6.97 3.60 -13.83
N LEU A 63 -6.07 2.62 -13.64
CA LEU A 63 -5.99 1.82 -12.42
C LEU A 63 -5.66 2.67 -11.19
N ILE A 64 -4.76 3.64 -11.31
CA ILE A 64 -4.41 4.56 -10.21
C ILE A 64 -5.60 5.42 -9.81
N VAL A 65 -6.33 5.99 -10.78
CA VAL A 65 -7.51 6.81 -10.51
C VAL A 65 -8.59 6.01 -9.79
N GLU A 66 -8.88 4.79 -10.28
CA GLU A 66 -9.88 3.93 -9.66
C GLU A 66 -9.47 3.51 -8.25
N ARG A 67 -8.20 3.20 -8.04
CA ARG A 67 -7.66 2.90 -6.72
C ARG A 67 -7.79 4.09 -5.75
N ILE A 68 -7.57 5.32 -6.21
CA ILE A 68 -7.76 6.52 -5.38
C ILE A 68 -9.23 6.63 -4.95
N ARG A 69 -10.17 6.50 -5.88
CA ARG A 69 -11.61 6.53 -5.58
C ARG A 69 -12.02 5.47 -4.56
N LEU A 70 -11.55 4.24 -4.73
CA LEU A 70 -11.81 3.17 -3.78
C LEU A 70 -11.23 3.48 -2.40
N ASN A 71 -10.04 4.09 -2.34
CA ASN A 71 -9.43 4.49 -1.08
C ASN A 71 -10.27 5.57 -0.37
N ASP A 72 -10.83 6.52 -1.13
CA ASP A 72 -11.75 7.53 -0.57
C ASP A 72 -13.00 6.88 0.01
N SER A 73 -13.62 5.93 -0.70
CA SER A 73 -14.76 5.16 -0.18
C SER A 73 -14.40 4.34 1.07
N VAL A 74 -13.21 3.72 1.11
CA VAL A 74 -12.73 2.99 2.28
C VAL A 74 -12.57 3.91 3.48
N ASN A 75 -12.05 5.13 3.27
CA ASN A 75 -11.89 6.11 4.35
C ASN A 75 -13.25 6.54 4.92
N GLU A 76 -14.24 6.83 4.06
CA GLU A 76 -15.60 7.18 4.48
C GLU A 76 -16.30 6.06 5.26
N LEU A 77 -16.17 4.82 4.77
CA LEU A 77 -16.70 3.64 5.46
C LEU A 77 -16.01 3.44 6.82
N THR A 78 -14.69 3.62 6.88
CA THR A 78 -13.93 3.50 8.13
C THR A 78 -14.41 4.53 9.15
N ALA A 79 -14.58 5.78 8.75
CA ALA A 79 -15.11 6.83 9.61
C ALA A 79 -16.53 6.51 10.09
N THR A 80 -17.38 5.94 9.22
CA THR A 80 -18.74 5.52 9.60
C THR A 80 -18.71 4.40 10.63
N ILE A 81 -17.85 3.39 10.44
CA ILE A 81 -17.68 2.28 11.38
C ILE A 81 -17.20 2.80 12.75
N GLU A 82 -16.23 3.72 12.76
CA GLU A 82 -15.74 4.32 14.01
C GLU A 82 -16.85 5.08 14.75
N ASN A 83 -17.66 5.86 14.02
CA ASN A 83 -18.80 6.56 14.60
C ASN A 83 -19.84 5.61 15.21
N LEU A 84 -20.17 4.51 14.52
CA LEU A 84 -21.10 3.50 15.03
C LEU A 84 -20.56 2.78 16.27
N ARG A 85 -19.24 2.53 16.34
CA ARG A 85 -18.61 1.95 17.53
C ARG A 85 -18.64 2.88 18.73
N GLN A 86 -18.46 4.18 18.50
CA GLN A 86 -18.47 5.18 19.58
C GLN A 86 -19.88 5.54 20.03
N ASN A 87 -20.87 5.41 19.16
CA ASN A 87 -22.27 5.74 19.42
C ASN A 87 -23.17 4.53 19.10
N PRO A 88 -23.06 3.44 19.88
CA PRO A 88 -23.92 2.28 19.74
C PRO A 88 -25.39 2.67 19.97
N SER A 89 -26.33 1.92 19.36
CA SER A 89 -27.75 2.17 19.57
C SER A 89 -28.17 1.86 21.02
N ASN A 90 -29.33 2.36 21.45
CA ASN A 90 -29.86 2.03 22.78
C ASN A 90 -30.07 0.52 22.99
N GLU A 91 -30.36 -0.23 21.92
CA GLU A 91 -30.50 -1.69 21.99
C GLU A 91 -29.12 -2.34 22.16
N ASP A 92 -28.13 -1.91 21.39
CA ASP A 92 -26.74 -2.36 21.53
C ASP A 92 -26.18 -2.05 22.92
N GLN A 93 -26.48 -0.86 23.45
CA GLN A 93 -26.07 -0.45 24.80
C GLN A 93 -26.64 -1.40 25.87
N LYS A 94 -27.92 -1.78 25.75
CA LYS A 94 -28.54 -2.75 26.66
C LYS A 94 -27.94 -4.14 26.54
N VAL A 95 -27.56 -4.56 25.33
CA VAL A 95 -26.86 -5.83 25.11
C VAL A 95 -25.51 -5.80 25.81
N LEU A 96 -24.72 -4.75 25.63
CA LEU A 96 -23.42 -4.57 26.29
C LEU A 96 -23.53 -4.58 27.82
N GLU A 97 -24.52 -3.87 28.38
CA GLU A 97 -24.79 -3.87 29.82
C GLU A 97 -25.18 -5.27 30.35
N PHE A 98 -25.97 -6.02 29.57
CA PHE A 98 -26.36 -7.38 29.93
C PHE A 98 -25.18 -8.36 29.88
N GLU A 99 -24.32 -8.23 28.87
CA GLU A 99 -23.08 -9.00 28.75
C GLU A 99 -22.13 -8.73 29.93
N GLU A 100 -21.96 -7.46 30.32
CA GLU A 100 -21.16 -7.10 31.49
C GLU A 100 -21.74 -7.68 32.80
N MET A 101 -23.06 -7.64 32.95
CA MET A 101 -23.73 -8.24 34.10
C MET A 101 -23.53 -9.75 34.17
N LYS A 102 -23.58 -10.43 33.02
CA LYS A 102 -23.33 -11.87 32.92
C LYS A 102 -21.89 -12.21 33.30
N ASP A 103 -20.90 -11.48 32.77
CA ASP A 103 -19.49 -11.67 33.13
C ASP A 103 -19.25 -11.46 34.63
N ASN A 104 -19.88 -10.44 35.22
CA ASN A 104 -19.79 -10.20 36.66
C ASN A 104 -20.38 -11.34 37.48
N PHE A 105 -21.49 -11.92 37.03
CA PHE A 105 -22.10 -13.08 37.68
C PHE A 105 -21.19 -14.32 37.60
N GLU A 106 -20.65 -14.63 36.42
CA GLU A 106 -19.72 -15.76 36.23
C GLU A 106 -18.46 -15.61 37.09
N ARG A 107 -17.92 -14.39 37.20
CA ARG A 107 -16.79 -14.08 38.09
C ARG A 107 -17.15 -14.28 39.55
N ALA A 108 -18.31 -13.81 39.98
CA ALA A 108 -18.78 -14.01 41.36
C ALA A 108 -18.99 -15.49 41.69
N GLU A 109 -19.54 -16.27 40.76
CA GLU A 109 -19.71 -17.71 40.90
C GLU A 109 -18.35 -18.42 41.06
N ALA A 110 -17.38 -18.10 40.21
CA ALA A 110 -16.03 -18.67 40.29
C ALA A 110 -15.35 -18.36 41.64
N ILE A 111 -15.53 -17.14 42.17
CA ILE A 111 -15.02 -16.77 43.49
C ILE A 111 -15.70 -17.62 44.58
N CYS A 112 -17.02 -17.72 44.56
CA CYS A 112 -17.77 -18.52 45.53
C CYS A 112 -17.35 -19.99 45.52
N GLN A 113 -17.19 -20.59 44.34
CA GLN A 113 -16.72 -21.97 44.20
C GLN A 113 -15.29 -22.14 44.75
N SER A 114 -14.40 -21.18 44.50
CA SER A 114 -13.01 -21.24 45.01
C SER A 114 -12.93 -21.17 46.55
N LEU A 115 -13.80 -20.39 47.20
CA LEU A 115 -13.86 -20.27 48.65
C LEU A 115 -14.47 -21.51 49.34
N GLN A 116 -15.36 -22.22 48.66
CA GLN A 116 -15.94 -23.48 49.15
C GLN A 116 -14.96 -24.66 49.12
N ILE A 117 -13.86 -24.58 48.37
CA ILE A 117 -12.81 -25.61 48.33
C ILE A 117 -11.77 -25.41 49.45
N GLN A 118 -11.76 -24.26 50.13
CA GLN A 118 -10.79 -23.91 51.17
C GLN A 118 -11.24 -24.19 52.62
N ASN A 119 -12.45 -24.73 52.83
CA ASN A 119 -12.99 -25.18 54.14
C ASN A 119 -13.22 -26.69 54.12
#